data_AF-A0A930W2T0-F1
#
_entry.id   AF-A0A930W2T0-F1
#
_cell.length_a   1.000
_cell.length_b   1.000
_cell.length_c   1.000
_cell.angle_alpha   90.00
_cell.angle_beta   90.00
_cell.angle_gamma   90.00
#
_symmetry.space_group_name_H-M   'P 1'
#
loop_
_entity.id
_entity.type
_entity.pdbx_description
1 polymer ?
#
loop_
_entity_poly.entity_id
_entity_poly.type
_entity_poly.pdbx_seq_one_letter_code
_entity_poly.pdbx_strand_id
1 'polypeptide(L)'
;MEKTLDLKKSVAELVEEYPEVREIMAEVGFKEITNPVALNVMGRIMTIPRGATVKGIDLAKVIAAFEEHGYTVLSDDAQSRQGRLRGFIERLSDGEELDSVRKDFVKEFSHVEAHEIMDAEQSLIKEGMPVSEVQRLCDVHSALFH
;
A
#
# COMPACT_ATOMS: atom_id res chain seq x y z
N MET A 1 -6.78 21.05 -5.42
CA MET A 1 -6.07 20.74 -4.17
C MET A 1 -5.89 19.25 -4.15
N GLU A 2 -4.66 18.79 -4.03
CA GLU A 2 -4.36 17.37 -3.88
C GLU A 2 -4.91 16.91 -2.53
N LYS A 3 -5.76 15.88 -2.52
CA LYS A 3 -6.32 15.35 -1.27
C LYS A 3 -5.37 14.26 -0.77
N THR A 4 -4.66 14.53 0.31
CA THR A 4 -3.66 13.60 0.84
C THR A 4 -4.16 12.94 2.12
N LEU A 5 -4.06 11.61 2.19
CA LEU A 5 -4.61 10.82 3.28
C LEU A 5 -3.49 10.09 4.02
N ASP A 6 -3.17 10.52 5.23
CA ASP A 6 -2.12 9.91 6.07
C ASP A 6 -2.69 8.76 6.90
N LEU A 7 -2.34 7.53 6.55
CA LEU A 7 -2.82 6.31 7.22
C LEU A 7 -2.31 6.14 8.65
N LYS A 8 -1.41 7.02 9.14
CA LYS A 8 -1.03 7.10 10.55
C LYS A 8 -2.09 7.75 11.42
N LYS A 9 -2.90 8.65 10.83
CA LYS A 9 -4.01 9.27 11.55
C LYS A 9 -5.07 8.23 11.88
N SER A 10 -5.78 8.47 12.97
CA SER A 10 -6.92 7.65 13.32
C SER A 10 -8.03 7.78 12.28
N VAL A 11 -8.85 6.75 12.17
CA VAL A 11 -10.01 6.73 11.27
C VAL A 11 -10.95 7.91 11.55
N ALA A 12 -11.14 8.28 12.81
CA ALA A 12 -11.98 9.42 13.20
C ALA A 12 -11.41 10.76 12.70
N GLU A 13 -10.10 10.99 12.86
CA GLU A 13 -9.45 12.21 12.36
C GLU A 13 -9.58 12.34 10.84
N LEU A 14 -9.41 11.23 10.12
CA LEU A 14 -9.52 11.21 8.65
C LEU A 14 -10.95 11.50 8.19
N VAL A 15 -11.97 11.00 8.89
CA VAL A 15 -13.38 11.31 8.58
C VAL A 15 -13.76 12.73 8.99
N GLU A 16 -13.17 13.29 10.05
CA GLU A 16 -13.36 14.70 10.43
C GLU A 16 -12.74 15.65 9.38
N GLU A 17 -11.57 15.31 8.84
CA GLU A 17 -10.89 16.08 7.78
C GLU A 17 -11.59 15.92 6.42
N TYR A 18 -12.01 14.69 6.10
CA TYR A 18 -12.64 14.31 4.84
C TYR A 18 -13.86 13.41 5.09
N PRO A 19 -15.07 13.97 5.24
CA PRO A 19 -16.29 13.21 5.57
C PRO A 19 -16.59 12.04 4.63
N GLU A 20 -16.20 12.15 3.36
CA GLU A 20 -16.35 11.12 2.32
C GLU A 20 -15.54 9.85 2.59
N VAL A 21 -14.48 9.91 3.40
CA VAL A 21 -13.68 8.74 3.82
C VAL A 21 -14.56 7.67 4.45
N ARG A 22 -15.62 8.08 5.16
CA ARG A 22 -16.57 7.17 5.79
C ARG A 22 -17.30 6.29 4.78
N GLU A 23 -17.71 6.86 3.65
CA GLU A 23 -18.44 6.14 2.61
C GLU A 23 -17.50 5.19 1.87
N ILE A 24 -16.32 5.67 1.46
CA ILE A 24 -15.28 4.86 0.81
C ILE A 24 -14.90 3.66 1.69
N MET A 25 -14.66 3.86 2.99
CA MET A 25 -14.34 2.77 3.91
C MET A 25 -15.49 1.75 4.03
N ALA A 26 -16.74 2.19 4.02
CA ALA A 26 -17.89 1.30 4.06
C ALA A 26 -18.00 0.41 2.80
N GLU A 27 -17.68 0.96 1.63
CA GLU A 27 -17.65 0.23 0.35
C GLU A 27 -16.58 -0.86 0.34
N VAL A 28 -15.41 -0.58 0.90
CA VAL A 28 -14.29 -1.54 0.93
C VAL A 28 -14.52 -2.68 1.94
N GLY A 29 -15.41 -2.47 2.93
CA GLY A 29 -15.85 -3.52 3.85
C GLY A 29 -15.94 -3.11 5.33
N PHE A 30 -15.65 -1.85 5.67
CA PHE A 30 -15.71 -1.32 7.04
C PHE A 30 -17.09 -0.78 7.39
N LYS A 31 -18.15 -1.57 7.18
CA LYS A 31 -19.54 -1.10 7.34
C LYS A 31 -19.83 -0.51 8.73
N GLU A 32 -19.15 -0.97 9.78
CA GLU A 32 -19.33 -0.47 11.15
C GLU A 32 -18.92 0.99 11.34
N ILE A 33 -18.05 1.53 10.47
CA ILE A 33 -17.67 2.95 10.51
C ILE A 33 -18.84 3.88 10.23
N THR A 34 -19.90 3.38 9.59
CA THR A 34 -21.14 4.12 9.38
C THR A 34 -21.93 4.28 10.67
N ASN A 35 -21.60 3.58 11.76
CA ASN A 35 -22.19 3.82 13.06
C ASN A 35 -21.41 4.93 13.80
N PRO A 36 -22.04 6.09 14.11
CA PRO A 36 -21.36 7.21 14.76
C PRO A 36 -20.81 6.86 16.15
N VAL A 37 -21.41 5.90 16.86
CA VAL A 37 -20.89 5.44 18.16
C VAL A 37 -19.59 4.64 17.94
N ALA A 38 -19.58 3.73 16.97
CA ALA A 38 -18.40 2.92 16.67
C ALA A 38 -17.24 3.79 16.16
N LEU A 39 -17.52 4.77 15.30
CA LEU A 39 -16.53 5.73 14.82
C LEU A 39 -15.93 6.56 15.97
N ASN A 40 -16.76 7.06 16.89
CA ASN A 40 -16.30 7.85 18.03
C ASN A 40 -15.51 7.04 19.07
N VAL A 41 -15.75 5.73 19.18
CA VAL A 41 -15.04 4.88 20.16
C VAL A 41 -13.84 4.20 19.52
N MET A 42 -14.08 3.33 18.54
CA MET A 42 -13.02 2.54 17.91
C MET A 42 -12.27 3.35 16.85
N GLY A 43 -12.95 4.22 16.11
CA GLY A 43 -12.32 5.02 15.06
C GLY A 43 -11.28 6.02 15.57
N ARG A 44 -11.35 6.45 16.84
CA ARG A 44 -10.34 7.34 17.45
C ARG A 44 -9.05 6.62 17.84
N ILE A 45 -9.12 5.32 18.09
CA ILE A 45 -7.99 4.51 18.57
C ILE A 45 -7.38 3.70 17.43
N MET A 46 -8.19 3.36 16.42
CA MET A 46 -7.80 2.51 15.30
C MET A 46 -7.35 3.35 14.10
N THR A 47 -6.29 2.91 13.43
CA THR A 47 -5.88 3.41 12.11
C THR A 47 -6.40 2.47 11.01
N ILE A 48 -6.46 2.96 9.77
CA ILE A 48 -6.94 2.18 8.63
C ILE A 48 -6.13 0.87 8.44
N PRO A 49 -4.77 0.87 8.46
CA PRO A 49 -3.98 -0.36 8.32
C PRO A 49 -4.32 -1.41 9.38
N ARG A 50 -4.43 -0.98 10.64
CA ARG A 50 -4.75 -1.89 11.75
C ARG A 50 -6.17 -2.44 11.63
N GLY A 51 -7.11 -1.60 11.24
CA GLY A 51 -8.49 -2.02 10.98
C GLY A 51 -8.55 -3.06 9.86
N ALA A 52 -7.77 -2.87 8.80
CA ALA A 52 -7.69 -3.79 7.67
C ALA A 52 -7.15 -5.15 8.11
N THR A 53 -6.07 -5.19 8.89
CA THR A 53 -5.54 -6.44 9.48
C THR A 53 -6.58 -7.16 10.33
N VAL A 54 -7.29 -6.45 11.22
CA VAL A 54 -8.31 -7.04 12.12
C VAL A 54 -9.48 -7.63 11.33
N LYS A 55 -9.88 -7.00 10.23
CA LYS A 55 -10.98 -7.48 9.38
C LYS A 55 -10.56 -8.48 8.31
N GLY A 56 -9.26 -8.73 8.15
CA GLY A 56 -8.74 -9.52 7.03
C GLY A 56 -9.03 -8.86 5.68
N ILE A 57 -9.07 -7.52 5.64
CA ILE A 57 -9.20 -6.75 4.41
C ILE A 57 -7.79 -6.40 3.94
N ASP A 58 -7.53 -6.60 2.66
CA ASP A 58 -6.26 -6.23 2.06
C ASP A 58 -6.08 -4.71 2.07
N LEU A 59 -4.96 -4.25 2.64
CA LEU A 59 -4.64 -2.82 2.70
C LEU A 59 -4.45 -2.22 1.31
N ALA A 60 -3.91 -2.98 0.35
CA ALA A 60 -3.75 -2.52 -1.02
C ALA A 60 -5.11 -2.19 -1.66
N LYS A 61 -6.14 -3.01 -1.39
CA LYS A 61 -7.51 -2.75 -1.84
C LYS A 61 -8.07 -1.46 -1.24
N VAL A 62 -7.76 -1.18 0.03
CA VAL A 62 -8.21 0.05 0.70
C VAL A 62 -7.52 1.28 0.09
N ILE A 63 -6.21 1.19 -0.17
CA ILE A 63 -5.44 2.26 -0.81
C ILE A 63 -5.98 2.54 -2.22
N ALA A 64 -6.14 1.50 -3.04
CA ALA A 64 -6.68 1.62 -4.40
C ALA A 64 -8.06 2.30 -4.41
N ALA A 65 -8.93 1.96 -3.47
CA ALA A 65 -10.25 2.60 -3.38
C ALA A 65 -10.15 4.11 -3.06
N PHE A 66 -9.19 4.52 -2.24
CA PHE A 66 -8.96 5.95 -2.00
C PHE A 66 -8.36 6.64 -3.24
N GLU A 67 -7.44 6.00 -3.94
CA GLU A 67 -6.83 6.52 -5.17
C GLU A 67 -7.85 6.69 -6.29
N GLU A 68 -8.77 5.74 -6.47
CA GLU A 68 -9.91 5.85 -7.40
C GLU A 68 -10.82 7.04 -7.08
N HIS A 69 -10.88 7.45 -5.81
CA HIS A 69 -11.62 8.63 -5.35
C HIS A 69 -10.76 9.92 -5.35
N GLY A 70 -9.57 9.87 -5.93
CA GLY A 70 -8.68 11.02 -6.13
C GLY A 70 -7.84 11.39 -4.91
N TYR A 71 -7.58 10.46 -3.99
CA TYR A 71 -6.67 10.66 -2.88
C TYR A 71 -5.25 10.17 -3.21
N THR A 72 -4.25 10.96 -2.80
CA THR A 72 -2.87 10.48 -2.64
C THR A 72 -2.74 9.90 -1.24
N VAL A 73 -2.41 8.61 -1.11
CA VAL A 73 -2.33 7.96 0.21
C VAL A 73 -0.89 7.94 0.72
N LEU A 74 -0.68 8.48 1.93
CA LEU A 74 0.59 8.36 2.65
C LEU A 74 0.49 7.18 3.62
N SER A 75 1.24 6.11 3.36
CA SER A 75 1.32 4.95 4.22
C SER A 75 2.77 4.71 4.68
N ASP A 76 2.93 4.07 5.84
CA ASP A 76 4.26 3.56 6.26
C ASP A 76 4.74 2.41 5.36
N ASP A 77 3.86 1.83 4.53
CA ASP A 77 4.26 0.79 3.59
C ASP A 77 5.26 1.28 2.56
N ALA A 78 5.25 2.56 2.20
CA ALA A 78 6.28 3.13 1.32
C ALA A 78 7.72 2.97 1.88
N GLN A 79 7.87 2.85 3.21
CA GLN A 79 9.15 2.57 3.86
C GLN A 79 9.37 1.07 4.14
N SER A 80 8.31 0.27 4.10
CA SER A 80 8.40 -1.19 4.20
C SER A 80 9.14 -1.74 2.98
N ARG A 81 9.87 -2.84 3.14
CA ARG A 81 10.56 -3.48 1.99
C ARG A 81 9.55 -3.85 0.89
N GLN A 82 8.36 -4.29 1.25
CA GLN A 82 7.29 -4.62 0.31
C GLN A 82 6.80 -3.38 -0.46
N GLY A 83 6.55 -2.26 0.20
CA GLY A 83 6.10 -1.06 -0.51
C GLY A 83 7.20 -0.43 -1.37
N ARG A 84 8.48 -0.57 -0.99
CA ARG A 84 9.60 -0.20 -1.86
C ARG A 84 9.68 -1.06 -3.11
N LEU A 85 9.50 -2.39 -2.99
CA LEU A 85 9.41 -3.29 -4.13
C LEU A 85 8.21 -2.96 -5.03
N ARG A 86 7.04 -2.69 -4.43
CA ARG A 86 5.84 -2.25 -5.14
C ARG A 86 6.06 -0.95 -5.91
N GLY A 87 6.73 0.04 -5.31
CA GLY A 87 7.08 1.29 -5.98
C GLY A 87 7.97 1.09 -7.21
N PHE A 88 8.90 0.13 -7.19
CA PHE A 88 9.67 -0.22 -8.38
C PHE A 88 8.83 -0.90 -9.48
N ILE A 89 7.85 -1.73 -9.10
CA ILE A 89 6.88 -2.32 -10.06
C ILE A 89 6.06 -1.22 -10.74
N GLU A 90 5.52 -0.28 -9.97
CA GLU A 90 4.71 0.82 -10.47
C GLU A 90 5.49 1.68 -11.47
N ARG A 91 6.73 2.05 -11.13
CA ARG A 91 7.63 2.78 -12.06
C ARG A 91 7.84 2.05 -13.39
N LEU A 92 8.03 0.73 -13.37
CA LEU A 92 8.15 -0.08 -14.59
C LEU A 92 6.82 -0.14 -15.36
N SER A 93 5.70 -0.23 -14.65
CA SER A 93 4.35 -0.23 -15.24
C SER A 93 3.98 1.11 -15.89
N ASP A 94 4.46 2.22 -15.33
CA ASP A 94 4.31 3.57 -15.86
C ASP A 94 5.26 3.86 -17.05
N GLY A 95 6.11 2.90 -17.41
CA GLY A 95 6.97 2.97 -18.58
C GLY A 95 8.36 3.57 -18.33
N GLU A 96 8.81 3.65 -17.07
CA GLU A 96 10.19 4.01 -16.77
C GLU A 96 11.17 2.95 -17.31
N GLU A 97 12.30 3.42 -17.84
CA GLU A 97 13.35 2.55 -18.38
C GLU A 97 13.90 1.59 -17.31
N LEU A 98 13.96 0.30 -17.66
CA LEU A 98 14.43 -0.78 -16.79
C LEU A 98 15.81 -0.47 -16.18
N ASP A 99 16.72 0.10 -16.98
CA ASP A 99 18.07 0.44 -16.57
C ASP A 99 18.12 1.55 -15.49
N SER A 100 17.13 2.46 -15.47
CA SER A 100 16.97 3.49 -14.45
C SER A 100 16.48 2.89 -13.15
N VAL A 101 15.36 2.16 -13.22
CA VAL A 101 14.75 1.47 -12.08
C VAL A 101 15.72 0.50 -11.42
N ARG A 102 16.48 -0.26 -12.22
CA ARG A 102 17.52 -1.18 -11.74
C ARG A 102 18.60 -0.50 -10.91
N LYS A 103 19.08 0.68 -11.32
CA LYS A 103 20.12 1.40 -10.57
C LYS A 103 19.63 1.82 -9.19
N ASP A 104 18.41 2.31 -9.11
CA ASP A 104 17.80 2.69 -7.84
C ASP A 104 17.53 1.48 -6.95
N PHE A 105 17.03 0.39 -7.56
CA PHE A 105 16.83 -0.89 -6.88
C PHE A 105 18.12 -1.40 -6.24
N VAL A 106 19.22 -1.47 -6.99
CA VAL A 106 20.51 -1.94 -6.47
C VAL A 106 21.02 -1.02 -5.35
N LYS A 107 20.91 0.30 -5.52
CA LYS A 107 21.33 1.26 -4.49
C LYS A 107 20.59 1.02 -3.17
N GLU A 108 19.29 0.75 -3.26
CA GLU A 108 18.41 0.64 -2.11
C GLU A 108 18.37 -0.76 -1.47
N PHE A 109 18.58 -1.81 -2.27
CA PHE A 109 18.53 -3.22 -1.86
C PHE A 109 19.90 -3.91 -1.85
N SER A 110 21.01 -3.18 -2.04
CA SER A 110 22.40 -3.71 -2.05
C SER A 110 22.81 -4.57 -0.86
N HIS A 111 22.09 -4.50 0.27
CA HIS A 111 22.38 -5.22 1.51
C HIS A 111 21.28 -6.25 1.85
N VAL A 112 20.39 -6.55 0.90
CA VAL A 112 19.24 -7.44 1.11
C VAL A 112 19.52 -8.77 0.42
N GLU A 113 19.27 -9.86 1.14
CA GLU A 113 19.51 -11.22 0.63
C GLU A 113 18.41 -11.61 -0.38
N ALA A 114 18.74 -12.49 -1.34
CA ALA A 114 17.80 -12.93 -2.39
C ALA A 114 16.47 -13.45 -1.83
N HIS A 115 16.55 -14.22 -0.73
CA HIS A 115 15.38 -14.83 -0.11
C HIS A 115 14.43 -13.78 0.50
N GLU A 116 14.96 -12.66 0.99
CA GLU A 116 14.13 -11.59 1.58
C GLU A 116 13.33 -10.84 0.50
N ILE A 117 13.90 -10.73 -0.71
CA ILE A 117 13.21 -10.16 -1.88
C ILE A 117 12.12 -11.12 -2.34
N MET A 118 12.43 -12.42 -2.43
CA MET A 118 11.46 -13.46 -2.79
C MET A 118 10.29 -13.52 -1.79
N ASP A 119 10.55 -13.45 -0.49
CA ASP A 119 9.49 -13.46 0.53
C ASP A 119 8.56 -12.25 0.41
N ALA A 120 9.12 -11.09 0.08
CA ALA A 120 8.36 -9.87 -0.15
C ALA A 120 7.52 -9.95 -1.45
N GLU A 121 8.08 -10.51 -2.53
CA GLU A 121 7.34 -10.81 -3.77
C GLU A 121 6.18 -11.78 -3.54
N GLN A 122 6.42 -12.86 -2.79
CA GLN A 122 5.37 -13.82 -2.44
C GLN A 122 4.27 -13.17 -1.62
N SER A 123 4.63 -12.21 -0.76
CA SER A 123 3.65 -11.46 0.04
C SER A 123 2.82 -10.51 -0.85
N LEU A 124 3.44 -9.84 -1.84
CA LEU A 124 2.71 -9.03 -2.82
C LEU A 124 1.70 -9.87 -3.65
N ILE A 125 2.05 -11.10 -4.02
CA ILE A 125 1.13 -12.03 -4.71
C ILE A 125 -0.04 -12.40 -3.79
N LYS A 126 0.22 -12.65 -2.51
CA LYS A 126 -0.83 -12.94 -1.51
C LYS A 126 -1.75 -11.74 -1.27
N GLU A 127 -1.22 -10.53 -1.41
CA GLU A 127 -1.94 -9.24 -1.40
C GLU A 127 -2.62 -8.92 -2.76
N GLY A 128 -2.79 -9.92 -3.63
CA GLY A 128 -3.58 -9.80 -4.85
C GLY A 128 -2.89 -9.09 -6.02
N MET A 129 -1.61 -8.75 -5.91
CA MET A 129 -0.86 -8.21 -7.05
C MET A 129 -0.76 -9.25 -8.18
N PRO A 130 -1.00 -8.88 -9.45
CA PRO A 130 -0.87 -9.80 -10.56
C PRO A 130 0.53 -10.41 -10.65
N VAL A 131 0.60 -11.73 -10.82
CA VAL A 131 1.89 -12.45 -10.95
C VAL A 131 2.74 -11.87 -12.08
N SER A 132 2.12 -11.39 -13.17
CA SER A 132 2.81 -10.74 -14.28
C SER A 132 3.49 -9.42 -13.91
N GLU A 133 2.98 -8.70 -12.90
CA GLU A 133 3.60 -7.48 -12.39
C GLU A 133 4.76 -7.81 -11.44
N VAL A 134 4.55 -8.78 -10.55
CA VAL A 134 5.60 -9.27 -9.64
C VAL A 134 6.76 -9.88 -10.41
N GLN A 135 6.50 -10.62 -11.49
CA GLN A 135 7.54 -11.19 -12.35
C GLN A 135 8.47 -10.15 -12.98
N ARG A 136 8.04 -8.89 -13.12
CA ARG A 136 8.92 -7.80 -13.59
C ARG A 136 10.04 -7.49 -12.59
N LEU A 137 9.82 -7.77 -11.29
CA LEU A 137 10.88 -7.68 -10.29
C LEU A 137 11.94 -8.76 -10.47
N CYS A 138 11.60 -9.92 -11.03
CA CYS A 138 12.57 -10.99 -11.26
C CYS A 138 13.70 -10.56 -12.22
N ASP A 139 13.35 -9.81 -13.27
CA ASP A 139 14.33 -9.25 -14.21
C ASP A 139 15.21 -8.18 -13.55
N VAL A 140 14.68 -7.43 -12.57
CA VAL A 140 15.42 -6.40 -11.85
C VAL A 140 16.32 -6.99 -10.76
N HIS A 141 15.82 -7.95 -9.96
CA HIS A 141 16.57 -8.52 -8.85
C HIS A 141 17.61 -9.54 -9.31
N SER A 142 17.46 -10.16 -10.50
CA SER A 142 18.46 -11.10 -11.03
C SER A 142 19.82 -10.40 -11.22
N ALA A 143 19.81 -9.09 -11.48
CA ALA A 143 20.99 -8.25 -11.59
C ALA A 143 21.67 -7.94 -10.25
N LEU A 144 21.07 -8.27 -9.09
CA LEU A 144 21.78 -8.24 -7.80
C LEU A 144 22.72 -9.45 -7.64
N PHE A 145 22.45 -10.53 -8.37
CA PHE A 145 23.11 -11.84 -8.18
C PHE A 145 23.92 -12.30 -9.40
N HIS A 146 24.03 -11.46 -10.44
CA HIS A 146 24.83 -11.65 -11.66
C HIS A 146 25.71 -10.44 -11.93
#